data_AF-W7FNC0-F1
#
_entry.id   AF-W7FNC0-F1
#
_cell.length_a   1.000
_cell.length_b   1.000
_cell.length_c   1.000
_cell.angle_alpha   90.00
_cell.angle_beta   90.00
_cell.angle_gamma   90.00
#
_symmetry.space_group_name_H-M   'P 1'
#
loop_
_entity.id
_entity.type
_entity.pdbx_description
1 polymer ?
#
loop_
_entity_poly.entity_id
_entity_poly.type
_entity_poly.pdbx_seq_one_letter_code
_entity_poly.pdbx_strand_id
1 'polypeptide(L)'
;MKQELTTLETKITTDDIPTCICEKSVADKMEKGCLRCAGVLGGGVAPGVGLLGGIGQLGLDVWKAAAIKTATKEAIAEATDAAIEAGMNAVKLKIKELLDMFTGKPGYVDLLPIVKESTYKNGSALVESATNLINESNRIAGTSRMTSFQTTALYKGPYYVGNFGEAGTTAYETTLTSETATLKAAKVGAVEATYGSCQTAIIASIVTIVVIVLIMVIIYLILRYRRKKKMKKKLQYIKLLE
;
A
#
# COMPACT_ATOMS: atom_id res chain seq x y z
N MET A 1 -55.69 56.72 -33.99
CA MET A 1 -56.43 57.29 -32.85
C MET A 1 -55.47 58.15 -32.04
N LYS A 2 -55.89 59.39 -31.73
CA LYS A 2 -55.20 60.40 -30.91
C LYS A 2 -55.09 59.97 -29.44
N GLN A 3 -54.07 60.46 -28.74
CA GLN A 3 -54.06 60.97 -27.34
C GLN A 3 -52.60 61.40 -27.03
N GLU A 4 -52.21 62.64 -27.32
CA GLU A 4 -52.23 63.82 -26.42
C GLU A 4 -51.38 63.67 -25.15
N LEU A 5 -50.25 64.41 -25.14
CA LEU A 5 -49.43 64.74 -23.99
C LEU A 5 -50.23 65.65 -23.05
N THR A 6 -50.41 65.24 -21.79
CA THR A 6 -50.80 66.15 -20.71
C THR A 6 -49.70 66.19 -19.65
N THR A 7 -49.20 67.41 -19.45
CA THR A 7 -48.29 67.87 -18.40
C THR A 7 -48.76 67.44 -17.01
N LEU A 8 -47.99 66.60 -16.32
CA LEU A 8 -48.18 66.33 -14.89
C LEU A 8 -47.58 67.46 -14.06
N GLU A 9 -48.40 67.99 -13.17
CA GLU A 9 -48.13 69.09 -12.25
C GLU A 9 -46.95 68.79 -11.30
N THR A 10 -46.00 69.72 -11.20
CA THR A 10 -44.98 69.74 -10.15
C THR A 10 -45.56 70.40 -8.90
N LYS A 11 -46.26 69.61 -8.08
CA LYS A 11 -46.51 69.93 -6.66
C LYS A 11 -45.94 68.79 -5.82
N ILE A 12 -44.72 68.97 -5.32
CA ILE A 12 -44.15 68.13 -4.28
C ILE A 12 -43.91 69.05 -3.09
N THR A 13 -44.66 68.81 -2.03
CA THR A 13 -44.53 69.48 -0.73
C THR A 13 -43.41 68.84 0.07
N THR A 14 -42.72 69.63 0.90
CA THR A 14 -41.51 69.23 1.67
C THR A 14 -41.76 68.08 2.65
N ASP A 15 -43.03 67.73 2.88
CA ASP A 15 -43.48 66.63 3.76
C ASP A 15 -43.59 65.27 3.05
N ASP A 16 -43.45 65.22 1.71
CA ASP A 16 -43.50 63.98 0.90
C ASP A 16 -42.14 63.30 0.75
N ILE A 17 -41.07 63.87 1.32
CA ILE A 17 -39.78 63.19 1.44
C ILE A 17 -39.83 62.43 2.78
N PRO A 18 -40.14 61.12 2.81
CA PRO A 18 -40.02 60.36 4.02
C PRO A 18 -38.56 60.53 4.46
N THR A 19 -38.38 61.03 5.69
CA THR A 19 -37.08 61.06 6.35
C THR A 19 -36.51 59.66 6.20
N CYS A 20 -35.56 59.50 5.28
CA CYS A 20 -34.83 58.27 5.11
C CYS A 20 -33.94 58.14 6.34
N ILE A 21 -34.57 57.74 7.45
CA ILE A 21 -33.95 56.92 8.47
C ILE A 21 -33.41 55.77 7.64
N CYS A 22 -32.13 55.85 7.29
CA CYS A 22 -31.38 54.77 6.69
C CYS A 22 -31.31 53.66 7.74
N GLU A 23 -32.43 52.99 7.94
CA GLU A 23 -32.57 51.78 8.71
C GLU A 23 -31.61 50.79 8.06
N LYS A 24 -30.41 50.68 8.67
CA LYS A 24 -29.29 49.79 8.32
C LYS A 24 -29.38 49.29 6.88
N SER A 25 -28.71 49.99 5.95
CA SER A 25 -28.69 49.66 4.52
C SER A 25 -28.67 48.16 4.29
N VAL A 26 -29.41 47.66 3.29
CA VAL A 26 -29.52 46.23 2.95
C VAL A 26 -28.15 45.52 2.96
N ALA A 27 -27.07 46.23 2.63
CA ALA A 27 -25.69 45.75 2.75
C ALA A 27 -25.23 45.40 4.18
N ASP A 28 -25.62 46.14 5.23
CA ASP A 28 -25.32 45.86 6.65
C ASP A 28 -26.09 44.63 7.17
N LYS A 29 -27.33 44.43 6.70
CA LYS A 29 -28.12 43.21 6.98
C LYS A 29 -27.54 41.99 6.25
N MET A 30 -27.13 42.15 4.99
CA MET A 30 -26.51 41.07 4.21
C MET A 30 -25.13 40.69 4.75
N GLU A 31 -24.37 41.66 5.28
CA GLU A 31 -23.07 41.43 5.92
C GLU A 31 -23.20 40.72 7.28
N LYS A 32 -24.26 41.00 8.06
CA LYS A 32 -24.61 40.21 9.26
C LYS A 32 -25.13 38.81 8.95
N GLY A 33 -25.88 38.65 7.86
CA GLY A 33 -26.31 37.33 7.35
C GLY A 33 -25.11 36.48 6.93
N CYS A 34 -24.17 37.08 6.18
CA CYS A 34 -22.93 36.44 5.77
C CYS A 34 -22.00 36.14 6.97
N LEU A 35 -21.96 37.01 8.00
CA LEU A 35 -21.24 36.74 9.27
C LEU A 35 -21.88 35.63 10.11
N ARG A 36 -23.21 35.45 10.04
CA ARG A 36 -23.90 34.32 10.67
C ARG A 36 -23.66 33.02 9.89
N CYS A 37 -23.67 33.06 8.56
CA CYS A 37 -23.24 31.93 7.72
C CYS A 37 -21.75 31.62 7.89
N ALA A 38 -20.89 32.62 8.02
CA ALA A 38 -19.46 32.46 8.29
C ALA A 38 -19.16 32.09 9.75
N GLY A 39 -20.06 32.36 10.70
CA GLY A 39 -19.99 31.83 12.07
C GLY A 39 -20.38 30.35 12.11
N VAL A 40 -21.35 29.95 11.29
CA VAL A 40 -21.73 28.54 11.08
C VAL A 40 -20.67 27.78 10.27
N LEU A 41 -20.03 28.42 9.28
CA LEU A 41 -18.91 27.84 8.53
C LEU A 41 -17.59 27.91 9.31
N GLY A 42 -17.36 28.95 10.10
CA GLY A 42 -16.18 29.10 10.97
C GLY A 42 -16.20 28.19 12.19
N GLY A 43 -17.39 27.74 12.64
CA GLY A 43 -17.54 26.71 13.67
C GLY A 43 -17.80 25.29 13.12
N GLY A 44 -18.36 25.17 11.91
CA GLY A 44 -18.80 23.90 11.31
C GLY A 44 -17.88 23.30 10.24
N VAL A 45 -16.88 24.04 9.74
CA VAL A 45 -15.87 23.50 8.80
C VAL A 45 -14.72 22.81 9.56
N ALA A 46 -14.51 23.12 10.84
CA ALA A 46 -13.52 22.42 11.67
C ALA A 46 -13.83 20.91 11.83
N PRO A 47 -15.09 20.47 12.07
CA PRO A 47 -15.44 19.05 12.02
C PRO A 47 -15.32 18.43 10.62
N GLY A 48 -15.66 19.17 9.54
CA GLY A 48 -15.74 18.64 8.18
C GLY A 48 -14.39 18.34 7.51
N VAL A 49 -13.37 19.16 7.77
CA VAL A 49 -12.01 18.92 7.25
C VAL A 49 -11.35 17.72 7.96
N GLY A 50 -11.65 17.52 9.25
CA GLY A 50 -11.26 16.31 9.98
C GLY A 50 -12.00 15.05 9.53
N LEU A 51 -13.28 15.19 9.16
CA LEU A 51 -14.11 14.07 8.68
C LEU A 51 -13.68 13.59 7.29
N LEU A 52 -13.31 14.50 6.38
CA LEU A 52 -12.83 14.14 5.03
C LEU A 52 -11.43 13.50 5.05
N GLY A 53 -10.55 13.92 5.96
CA GLY A 53 -9.27 13.26 6.18
C GLY A 53 -9.42 11.87 6.82
N GLY A 54 -10.31 11.73 7.80
CA GLY A 54 -10.53 10.47 8.52
C GLY A 54 -11.13 9.35 7.66
N ILE A 55 -12.08 9.65 6.76
CA ILE A 55 -12.71 8.64 5.91
C ILE A 55 -11.73 8.11 4.86
N GLY A 56 -10.87 8.98 4.31
CA GLY A 56 -9.80 8.57 3.38
C GLY A 56 -8.71 7.73 4.05
N GLN A 57 -8.35 8.06 5.29
CA GLN A 57 -7.34 7.33 6.06
C GLN A 57 -7.81 5.90 6.38
N LEU A 58 -9.07 5.72 6.82
CA LEU A 58 -9.62 4.40 7.14
C LEU A 58 -9.64 3.46 5.91
N GLY A 59 -10.00 3.98 4.74
CA GLY A 59 -9.94 3.20 3.50
C GLY A 59 -8.50 2.81 3.11
N LEU A 60 -7.55 3.73 3.31
CA LEU A 60 -6.14 3.51 3.01
C LEU A 60 -5.50 2.48 3.96
N ASP A 61 -5.88 2.47 5.23
CA ASP A 61 -5.39 1.51 6.23
C ASP A 61 -5.91 0.09 5.96
N VAL A 62 -7.19 -0.04 5.56
CA VAL A 62 -7.76 -1.33 5.11
C VAL A 62 -7.07 -1.82 3.85
N TRP A 63 -6.81 -0.92 2.89
CA TRP A 63 -6.06 -1.26 1.68
C TRP A 63 -4.63 -1.70 2.01
N LYS A 64 -3.92 -0.97 2.89
CA LYS A 64 -2.56 -1.32 3.35
C LYS A 64 -2.55 -2.73 3.96
N ALA A 65 -3.49 -3.03 4.85
CA ALA A 65 -3.59 -4.35 5.48
C ALA A 65 -3.85 -5.47 4.45
N ALA A 66 -4.75 -5.25 3.49
CA ALA A 66 -5.04 -6.20 2.41
C ALA A 66 -3.83 -6.39 1.46
N ALA A 67 -3.15 -5.30 1.10
CA ALA A 67 -1.96 -5.31 0.26
C ALA A 67 -0.78 -6.03 0.95
N ILE A 68 -0.57 -5.81 2.25
CA ILE A 68 0.45 -6.55 3.02
C ILE A 68 0.10 -8.05 3.07
N LYS A 69 -1.17 -8.40 3.24
CA LYS A 69 -1.60 -9.81 3.30
C LYS A 69 -1.41 -10.53 1.96
N THR A 70 -1.61 -9.85 0.84
CA THR A 70 -1.38 -10.41 -0.50
C THR A 70 0.12 -10.52 -0.78
N ALA A 71 0.87 -9.44 -0.54
CA ALA A 71 2.32 -9.41 -0.67
C ALA A 71 3.04 -10.47 0.16
N THR A 72 2.61 -10.71 1.40
CA THR A 72 3.20 -11.73 2.27
C THR A 72 2.91 -13.15 1.78
N LYS A 73 1.72 -13.40 1.21
CA LYS A 73 1.40 -14.70 0.60
C LYS A 73 2.24 -14.97 -0.64
N GLU A 74 2.37 -13.98 -1.52
CA GLU A 74 3.23 -14.10 -2.70
C GLU A 74 4.69 -14.32 -2.31
N ALA A 75 5.21 -13.56 -1.35
CA ALA A 75 6.57 -13.73 -0.86
C ALA A 75 6.83 -15.13 -0.27
N ILE A 76 5.87 -15.69 0.47
CA ILE A 76 5.98 -17.05 1.01
C ILE A 76 5.98 -18.08 -0.12
N ALA A 77 5.12 -17.92 -1.12
CA ALA A 77 5.06 -18.84 -2.27
C ALA A 77 6.37 -18.83 -3.06
N GLU A 78 6.88 -17.64 -3.42
CA GLU A 78 8.16 -17.48 -4.11
C GLU A 78 9.33 -18.07 -3.27
N ALA A 79 9.35 -17.82 -1.95
CA ALA A 79 10.36 -18.37 -1.06
C ALA A 79 10.28 -19.91 -0.94
N THR A 80 9.07 -20.48 -0.93
CA THR A 80 8.91 -21.94 -0.90
C THR A 80 9.41 -22.60 -2.16
N ASP A 81 9.16 -22.02 -3.33
CA ASP A 81 9.62 -22.56 -4.62
C ASP A 81 11.15 -22.54 -4.70
N ALA A 82 11.77 -21.41 -4.33
CA ALA A 82 13.22 -21.29 -4.26
C ALA A 82 13.85 -22.27 -3.26
N ALA A 83 13.21 -22.48 -2.10
CA ALA A 83 13.68 -23.43 -1.10
C ALA A 83 13.57 -24.88 -1.57
N ILE A 84 12.51 -25.24 -2.28
CA ILE A 84 12.34 -26.56 -2.90
C ILE A 84 13.48 -26.81 -3.90
N GLU A 85 13.77 -25.83 -4.77
CA GLU A 85 14.85 -25.92 -5.74
C GLU A 85 16.22 -26.08 -5.07
N ALA A 86 16.51 -25.27 -4.05
CA ALA A 86 17.76 -25.36 -3.28
C ALA A 86 17.92 -26.72 -2.59
N GLY A 87 16.85 -27.22 -1.96
CA GLY A 87 16.83 -28.55 -1.34
C GLY A 87 17.13 -29.66 -2.34
N MET A 88 16.47 -29.64 -3.50
CA MET A 88 16.74 -30.62 -4.57
C MET A 88 18.17 -30.52 -5.11
N ASN A 89 18.69 -29.30 -5.31
CA ASN A 89 20.04 -29.09 -5.82
C ASN A 89 21.11 -29.58 -4.83
N ALA A 90 20.91 -29.41 -3.53
CA ALA A 90 21.81 -29.95 -2.51
C ALA A 90 21.89 -31.48 -2.56
N VAL A 91 20.75 -32.16 -2.70
CA VAL A 91 20.70 -33.62 -2.85
C VAL A 91 21.37 -34.06 -4.16
N LYS A 92 21.08 -33.38 -5.28
CA LYS A 92 21.72 -33.65 -6.57
C LYS A 92 23.24 -33.51 -6.50
N LEU A 93 23.75 -32.52 -5.76
CA LEU A 93 25.20 -32.31 -5.59
C LEU A 93 25.83 -33.48 -4.82
N LYS A 94 25.21 -33.93 -3.73
CA LYS A 94 25.66 -35.13 -3.00
C LYS A 94 25.62 -36.41 -3.83
N ILE A 95 24.59 -36.55 -4.66
CA ILE A 95 24.52 -37.68 -5.61
C ILE A 95 25.62 -37.57 -6.66
N LYS A 96 25.96 -36.37 -7.18
CA LYS A 96 27.09 -36.20 -8.10
C LYS A 96 28.42 -36.56 -7.44
N GLU A 97 28.67 -36.11 -6.22
CA GLU A 97 29.85 -36.51 -5.44
C GLU A 97 29.97 -38.04 -5.33
N LEU A 98 28.85 -38.73 -5.09
CA LEU A 98 28.80 -40.20 -5.12
C LEU A 98 29.15 -40.75 -6.51
N LEU A 99 28.51 -40.26 -7.57
CA LEU A 99 28.69 -40.75 -8.94
C LEU A 99 30.14 -40.56 -9.44
N ASP A 100 30.78 -39.45 -9.07
CA ASP A 100 32.17 -39.13 -9.47
C ASP A 100 33.20 -40.10 -8.87
N MET A 101 32.93 -40.70 -7.69
CA MET A 101 33.82 -41.71 -7.11
C MET A 101 33.73 -43.09 -7.80
N PHE A 102 32.66 -43.32 -8.55
CA PHE A 102 32.35 -44.61 -9.18
C PHE A 102 32.29 -44.54 -10.70
N THR A 103 32.67 -43.41 -11.30
CA THR A 103 32.72 -43.26 -12.76
C THR A 103 33.65 -44.32 -13.37
N GLY A 104 33.16 -45.04 -14.38
CA GLY A 104 33.92 -46.11 -15.05
C GLY A 104 33.96 -47.46 -14.33
N LYS A 105 33.26 -47.63 -13.18
CA LYS A 105 33.14 -48.92 -12.48
C LYS A 105 31.89 -49.70 -12.91
N PRO A 106 31.92 -51.04 -12.83
CA PRO A 106 30.76 -51.88 -13.17
C PRO A 106 29.58 -51.63 -12.21
N GLY A 107 28.37 -51.58 -12.76
CA GLY A 107 27.14 -51.33 -11.99
C GLY A 107 26.88 -49.87 -11.66
N TYR A 108 27.46 -48.95 -12.44
CA TYR A 108 27.13 -47.54 -12.45
C TYR A 108 25.65 -47.35 -12.82
N VAL A 109 24.92 -46.60 -11.99
CA VAL A 109 23.51 -46.28 -12.19
C VAL A 109 23.34 -44.80 -11.88
N ASP A 110 22.78 -44.04 -12.82
CA ASP A 110 22.50 -42.62 -12.58
C ASP A 110 21.33 -42.48 -11.59
N LEU A 111 21.64 -41.94 -10.42
CA LEU A 111 20.68 -41.72 -9.34
C LEU A 111 20.07 -40.32 -9.38
N LEU A 112 20.47 -39.42 -10.28
CA LEU A 112 19.89 -38.08 -10.39
C LEU A 112 18.35 -38.07 -10.56
N PRO A 113 17.72 -39.01 -11.31
CA PRO A 113 16.26 -39.03 -11.49
C PRO A 113 15.45 -39.31 -10.22
N ILE A 114 16.09 -39.76 -9.12
CA ILE A 114 15.38 -40.03 -7.86
C ILE A 114 15.01 -38.74 -7.12
N VAL A 115 15.66 -37.61 -7.44
CA VAL A 115 15.43 -36.34 -6.76
C VAL A 115 14.18 -35.69 -7.35
N LYS A 116 13.10 -35.75 -6.57
CA LYS A 116 11.80 -35.15 -6.85
C LYS A 116 11.40 -34.30 -5.65
N GLU A 117 10.40 -33.44 -5.84
CA GLU A 117 9.84 -32.61 -4.76
C GLU A 117 9.34 -33.44 -3.56
N SER A 118 8.89 -34.67 -3.79
CA SER A 118 8.43 -35.57 -2.72
C SER A 118 9.56 -36.31 -1.99
N THR A 119 10.77 -36.37 -2.55
CA THR A 119 11.85 -37.24 -2.05
C THR A 119 13.01 -36.47 -1.42
N TYR A 120 13.31 -35.24 -1.85
CA TYR A 120 14.54 -34.54 -1.44
C TYR A 120 14.69 -34.28 0.07
N LYS A 121 13.59 -34.22 0.83
CA LYS A 121 13.59 -34.08 2.31
C LYS A 121 13.58 -35.42 3.05
N ASN A 122 13.27 -36.50 2.35
CA ASN A 122 13.00 -37.78 2.97
C ASN A 122 14.03 -38.82 2.56
N GLY A 123 14.99 -39.07 3.46
CA GLY A 123 16.04 -40.05 3.28
C GLY A 123 15.51 -41.46 2.97
N SER A 124 14.42 -41.90 3.59
CA SER A 124 13.87 -43.23 3.31
C SER A 124 13.25 -43.31 1.91
N ALA A 125 12.54 -42.26 1.49
CA ALA A 125 11.96 -42.18 0.14
C ALA A 125 13.05 -42.12 -0.96
N LEU A 126 14.18 -41.45 -0.68
CA LEU A 126 15.35 -41.46 -1.57
C LEU A 126 15.93 -42.87 -1.69
N VAL A 127 16.04 -43.60 -0.58
CA VAL A 127 16.57 -44.97 -0.56
C VAL A 127 15.64 -45.94 -1.29
N GLU A 128 14.33 -45.82 -1.10
CA GLU A 128 13.34 -46.62 -1.81
C GLU A 128 13.40 -46.36 -3.32
N SER A 129 13.45 -45.08 -3.73
CA SER A 129 13.57 -44.68 -5.13
C SER A 129 14.88 -45.18 -5.76
N ALA A 130 15.99 -45.08 -5.03
CA ALA A 130 17.28 -45.61 -5.46
C ALA A 130 17.25 -47.14 -5.59
N THR A 131 16.63 -47.84 -4.64
CA THR A 131 16.49 -49.30 -4.65
C THR A 131 15.72 -49.77 -5.88
N ASN A 132 14.59 -49.12 -6.18
CA ASN A 132 13.77 -49.46 -7.35
C ASN A 132 14.54 -49.25 -8.67
N LEU A 133 15.26 -48.13 -8.79
CA LEU A 133 16.03 -47.79 -9.99
C LEU A 133 17.23 -48.75 -10.18
N ILE A 134 17.91 -49.10 -9.09
CA ILE A 134 18.99 -50.09 -9.08
C ILE A 134 18.47 -51.49 -9.46
N ASN A 135 17.35 -51.92 -8.88
CA ASN A 135 16.76 -53.23 -9.18
C ASN A 135 16.34 -53.35 -10.65
N GLU A 136 15.77 -52.30 -11.23
CA GLU A 136 15.42 -52.26 -12.64
C GLU A 136 16.68 -52.34 -13.53
N SER A 137 17.73 -51.60 -13.17
CA SER A 137 19.01 -51.64 -13.90
C SER A 137 19.64 -53.04 -13.85
N ASN A 138 19.61 -53.68 -12.68
CA ASN A 138 20.11 -55.05 -12.48
C ASN A 138 19.31 -56.09 -13.26
N ARG A 139 17.99 -55.92 -13.35
CA ARG A 139 17.11 -56.77 -14.15
C ARG A 139 17.49 -56.72 -15.63
N ILE A 140 17.74 -55.53 -16.17
CA ILE A 140 18.16 -55.34 -17.57
C ILE A 140 19.53 -55.99 -17.81
N ALA A 141 20.46 -55.84 -16.86
CA ALA A 141 21.81 -56.40 -16.95
C ALA A 141 21.90 -57.92 -16.68
N GLY A 142 20.78 -58.59 -16.34
CA GLY A 142 20.76 -60.02 -16.02
C GLY A 142 21.63 -60.41 -14.81
N THR A 143 21.91 -59.46 -13.92
CA THR A 143 22.81 -59.64 -12.77
C THR A 143 22.02 -59.58 -11.46
N SER A 144 22.20 -60.59 -10.61
CA SER A 144 21.62 -60.63 -9.26
C SER A 144 22.59 -60.13 -8.17
N ARG A 145 23.86 -59.89 -8.51
CA ARG A 145 24.88 -59.48 -7.54
C ARG A 145 24.91 -57.96 -7.41
N MET A 146 24.77 -57.49 -6.18
CA MET A 146 24.87 -56.08 -5.86
C MET A 146 26.31 -55.59 -6.08
N THR A 147 26.47 -54.49 -6.81
CA THR A 147 27.82 -53.95 -7.09
C THR A 147 28.36 -53.14 -5.92
N SER A 148 29.65 -52.80 -5.97
CA SER A 148 30.27 -51.94 -4.95
C SER A 148 29.55 -50.59 -4.83
N PHE A 149 29.18 -49.98 -5.96
CA PHE A 149 28.38 -48.75 -6.00
C PHE A 149 27.03 -48.93 -5.30
N GLN A 150 26.27 -49.97 -5.67
CA GLN A 150 24.93 -50.21 -5.13
C GLN A 150 24.97 -50.49 -3.63
N THR A 151 26.00 -51.21 -3.17
CA THR A 151 26.21 -51.46 -1.74
C THR A 151 26.52 -50.15 -1.00
N THR A 152 27.38 -49.29 -1.54
CA THR A 152 27.70 -47.99 -0.94
C THR A 152 26.50 -47.04 -0.90
N ALA A 153 25.66 -47.05 -1.93
CA ALA A 153 24.49 -46.18 -2.01
C ALA A 153 23.36 -46.60 -1.04
N LEU A 154 23.15 -47.91 -0.85
CA LEU A 154 22.00 -48.46 -0.11
C LEU A 154 22.28 -48.82 1.35
N TYR A 155 23.55 -49.00 1.75
CA TYR A 155 23.91 -49.36 3.12
C TYR A 155 24.45 -48.16 3.89
N LYS A 156 24.21 -48.16 5.22
CA LYS A 156 24.63 -47.08 6.11
C LYS A 156 26.15 -46.89 6.06
N GLY A 157 26.57 -45.71 5.65
CA GLY A 157 27.96 -45.29 5.47
C GLY A 157 28.04 -43.81 5.11
N PRO A 158 29.25 -43.27 4.87
CA PRO A 158 29.44 -41.85 4.56
C PRO A 158 28.70 -41.39 3.29
N TYR A 159 28.45 -42.33 2.38
CA TYR A 159 27.82 -42.08 1.08
C TYR A 159 26.44 -42.73 0.94
N TYR A 160 25.82 -43.04 2.07
CA TYR A 160 24.47 -43.59 2.10
C TYR A 160 23.46 -42.55 1.58
N VAL A 161 22.67 -42.94 0.58
CA VAL A 161 21.70 -42.06 -0.08
C VAL A 161 20.66 -41.49 0.90
N GLY A 162 20.33 -42.24 1.96
CA GLY A 162 19.39 -41.75 2.97
C GLY A 162 19.90 -40.54 3.76
N ASN A 163 21.22 -40.37 3.90
CA ASN A 163 21.79 -39.21 4.56
C ASN A 163 21.66 -37.93 3.72
N PHE A 164 21.49 -38.05 2.40
CA PHE A 164 21.35 -36.87 1.54
C PHE A 164 20.05 -36.11 1.80
N GLY A 165 19.02 -36.78 2.35
CA GLY A 165 17.78 -36.12 2.78
C GLY A 165 17.99 -35.05 3.86
N GLU A 166 18.99 -35.22 4.73
CA GLU A 166 19.36 -34.20 5.71
C GLU A 166 19.93 -32.96 5.01
N ALA A 167 20.85 -33.14 4.05
CA ALA A 167 21.40 -32.05 3.25
C ALA A 167 20.30 -31.29 2.47
N GLY A 168 19.32 -32.01 1.91
CA GLY A 168 18.16 -31.42 1.26
C GLY A 168 17.28 -30.63 2.22
N THR A 169 17.08 -31.13 3.43
CA THR A 169 16.29 -30.47 4.48
C THR A 169 16.97 -29.20 4.98
N THR A 170 18.26 -29.27 5.31
CA THR A 170 19.05 -28.11 5.76
C THR A 170 19.09 -27.02 4.70
N ALA A 171 19.32 -27.38 3.43
CA ALA A 171 19.33 -26.41 2.33
C ALA A 171 17.96 -25.76 2.13
N TYR A 172 16.87 -26.54 2.23
CA TYR A 172 15.50 -26.02 2.18
C TYR A 172 15.24 -25.04 3.32
N GLU A 173 15.51 -25.41 4.57
CA GLU A 173 15.21 -24.56 5.73
C GLU A 173 16.04 -23.26 5.72
N THR A 174 17.32 -23.36 5.36
CA THR A 174 18.21 -22.18 5.26
C THR A 174 17.72 -21.24 4.17
N THR A 175 17.37 -21.77 3.00
CA THR A 175 16.89 -20.96 1.87
C THR A 175 15.51 -20.38 2.17
N LEU A 176 14.59 -21.17 2.73
CA LEU A 176 13.26 -20.69 3.09
C LEU A 176 13.33 -19.56 4.10
N THR A 177 14.14 -19.69 5.15
CA THR A 177 14.26 -18.64 6.18
C THR A 177 14.87 -17.37 5.61
N SER A 178 15.93 -17.48 4.81
CA SER A 178 16.56 -16.35 4.13
C SER A 178 15.61 -15.67 3.14
N GLU A 179 15.07 -16.42 2.18
CA GLU A 179 14.21 -15.89 1.11
C GLU A 179 12.88 -15.35 1.64
N THR A 180 12.28 -16.01 2.66
CA THR A 180 11.06 -15.48 3.28
C THR A 180 11.34 -14.13 3.94
N ALA A 181 12.49 -13.96 4.59
CA ALA A 181 12.84 -12.69 5.22
C ALA A 181 13.09 -11.58 4.18
N THR A 182 13.86 -11.88 3.12
CA THR A 182 14.20 -10.92 2.06
C THR A 182 12.98 -10.51 1.24
N LEU A 183 12.21 -11.47 0.74
CA LEU A 183 11.04 -11.21 -0.10
C LEU A 183 9.92 -10.54 0.68
N LYS A 184 9.69 -10.95 1.94
CA LYS A 184 8.70 -10.27 2.79
C LYS A 184 9.10 -8.83 3.06
N ALA A 185 10.37 -8.56 3.38
CA ALA A 185 10.85 -7.20 3.59
C ALA A 185 10.71 -6.35 2.32
N ALA A 186 11.08 -6.89 1.15
CA ALA A 186 10.98 -6.19 -0.13
C ALA A 186 9.52 -5.88 -0.50
N LYS A 187 8.63 -6.87 -0.46
CA LYS A 187 7.23 -6.72 -0.89
C LYS A 187 6.44 -5.86 0.11
N VAL A 188 6.65 -6.03 1.42
CA VAL A 188 6.06 -5.14 2.43
C VAL A 188 6.61 -3.73 2.30
N GLY A 189 7.92 -3.56 2.11
CA GLY A 189 8.55 -2.25 1.89
C GLY A 189 7.96 -1.51 0.68
N ALA A 190 7.64 -2.22 -0.41
CA ALA A 190 6.96 -1.63 -1.57
C ALA A 190 5.53 -1.13 -1.24
N VAL A 191 4.78 -1.89 -0.44
CA VAL A 191 3.45 -1.47 0.05
C VAL A 191 3.56 -0.27 1.00
N GLU A 192 4.58 -0.24 1.86
CA GLU A 192 4.78 0.89 2.77
C GLU A 192 5.25 2.16 2.06
N ALA A 193 6.10 2.04 1.04
CA ALA A 193 6.52 3.16 0.20
C ALA A 193 5.34 3.77 -0.56
N THR A 194 4.49 2.93 -1.15
CA THR A 194 3.26 3.39 -1.84
C THR A 194 2.29 4.03 -0.86
N TYR A 195 2.06 3.45 0.32
CA TYR A 195 1.25 4.07 1.38
C TYR A 195 1.80 5.44 1.81
N GLY A 196 3.12 5.55 2.04
CA GLY A 196 3.77 6.80 2.42
C GLY A 196 3.60 7.90 1.36
N SER A 197 3.64 7.53 0.08
CA SER A 197 3.37 8.47 -1.01
C SER A 197 1.91 8.97 -1.00
N CYS A 198 0.94 8.08 -0.79
CA CYS A 198 -0.48 8.45 -0.65
C CYS A 198 -0.72 9.35 0.56
N GLN A 199 -0.12 9.04 1.71
CA GLN A 199 -0.23 9.85 2.92
C GLN A 199 0.35 11.26 2.70
N THR A 200 1.50 11.35 2.05
CA THR A 200 2.12 12.66 1.72
C THR A 200 1.23 13.48 0.79
N ALA A 201 0.61 12.85 -0.21
CA ALA A 201 -0.34 13.51 -1.11
C ALA A 201 -1.59 14.02 -0.37
N ILE A 202 -2.12 13.24 0.57
CA ILE A 202 -3.25 13.64 1.43
C ILE A 202 -2.86 14.85 2.28
N ILE A 203 -1.69 14.82 2.93
CA ILE A 203 -1.19 15.94 3.76
C ILE A 203 -1.01 17.21 2.90
N ALA A 204 -0.41 17.09 1.72
CA ALA A 204 -0.22 18.22 0.82
C ALA A 204 -1.56 18.86 0.38
N SER A 205 -2.58 18.03 0.12
CA SER A 205 -3.94 18.51 -0.18
C SER A 205 -4.54 19.31 0.98
N ILE A 206 -4.43 18.78 2.22
CA ILE A 206 -4.93 19.46 3.43
C ILE A 206 -4.20 20.81 3.64
N VAL A 207 -2.88 20.84 3.55
CA VAL A 207 -2.08 22.07 3.69
C VAL A 207 -2.52 23.10 2.64
N THR A 208 -2.75 22.68 1.40
CA THR A 208 -3.22 23.56 0.33
C THR A 208 -4.58 24.18 0.65
N ILE A 209 -5.54 23.39 1.15
CA ILE A 209 -6.87 23.89 1.56
C ILE A 209 -6.74 24.91 2.70
N VAL A 210 -5.91 24.63 3.71
CA VAL A 210 -5.69 25.55 4.85
C VAL A 210 -5.10 26.89 4.39
N VAL A 211 -4.14 26.88 3.46
CA VAL A 211 -3.56 28.11 2.90
C VAL A 211 -4.60 28.95 2.17
N ILE A 212 -5.47 28.33 1.37
CA ILE A 212 -6.57 29.02 0.68
C ILE A 212 -7.52 29.68 1.68
N VAL A 213 -7.91 28.94 2.74
CA VAL A 213 -8.79 29.46 3.80
C VAL A 213 -8.13 30.64 4.53
N LEU A 214 -6.84 30.56 4.86
CA LEU A 214 -6.10 31.65 5.50
C LEU A 214 -6.09 32.92 4.64
N ILE A 215 -5.84 32.80 3.33
CA ILE A 215 -5.87 33.94 2.41
C ILE A 215 -7.26 34.60 2.39
N MET A 216 -8.32 33.79 2.32
CA MET A 216 -9.71 34.28 2.36
C MET A 216 -10.00 35.05 3.65
N VAL A 217 -9.53 34.56 4.81
CA VAL A 217 -9.70 35.23 6.11
C VAL A 217 -8.94 36.55 6.16
N ILE A 218 -7.70 36.60 5.67
CA ILE A 218 -6.91 37.85 5.64
C ILE A 218 -7.60 38.91 4.77
N ILE A 219 -8.00 38.55 3.54
CA ILE A 219 -8.71 39.45 2.63
C ILE A 219 -10.02 39.93 3.27
N TYR A 220 -10.77 39.01 3.88
CA TYR A 220 -12.01 39.33 4.58
C TYR A 220 -11.78 40.33 5.74
N LEU A 221 -10.77 40.12 6.58
CA LEU A 221 -10.43 41.02 7.68
C LEU A 221 -10.05 42.42 7.17
N ILE A 222 -9.27 42.50 6.09
CA ILE A 222 -8.92 43.78 5.45
C ILE A 222 -10.18 44.50 4.94
N LEU A 223 -11.05 43.79 4.22
CA LEU A 223 -12.29 44.37 3.69
C LEU A 223 -13.21 44.84 4.82
N ARG A 224 -13.37 44.03 5.87
CA ARG A 224 -14.18 44.38 7.05
C ARG A 224 -13.61 45.60 7.80
N TYR A 225 -12.29 45.65 7.95
CA TYR A 225 -11.62 46.80 8.56
C TYR A 225 -11.86 48.08 7.75
N ARG A 226 -11.73 48.01 6.41
CA ARG A 226 -12.01 49.14 5.51
C ARG A 226 -13.47 49.61 5.61
N ARG A 227 -14.44 48.69 5.65
CA ARG A 227 -15.87 49.04 5.83
C ARG A 227 -16.11 49.75 7.17
N LYS A 228 -15.60 49.22 8.28
CA LYS A 228 -15.74 49.88 9.60
C LYS A 228 -15.12 51.28 9.64
N LYS A 229 -13.94 51.48 9.03
CA LYS A 229 -13.29 52.79 8.97
C LYS A 229 -14.10 53.80 8.16
N LYS A 230 -14.68 53.38 7.02
CA LYS A 230 -15.60 54.23 6.22
C LYS A 230 -16.83 54.64 7.04
N MET A 231 -17.44 53.72 7.79
CA MET A 231 -18.63 54.03 8.60
C MET A 231 -18.32 55.02 9.75
N LYS A 232 -17.17 54.87 10.42
CA LYS A 232 -16.74 55.82 11.48
C LYS A 232 -16.55 57.24 10.95
N LYS A 233 -15.94 57.39 9.77
CA LYS A 233 -15.78 58.71 9.13
C LYS A 233 -17.14 59.34 8.81
N LYS A 234 -18.08 58.58 8.25
CA LYS A 234 -19.44 59.08 7.94
C LYS A 234 -20.17 59.62 9.19
N LEU A 235 -20.06 58.93 10.32
CA LEU A 235 -20.67 59.38 11.59
C LEU A 235 -20.11 60.71 12.10
N GLN A 236 -18.82 60.98 11.90
CA GLN A 236 -18.22 62.25 12.29
C GLN A 236 -18.69 63.42 11.41
N TYR A 237 -18.87 63.20 10.10
CA TYR A 237 -19.38 64.23 9.19
C TYR A 237 -20.84 64.60 9.49
N ILE A 238 -21.70 63.63 9.84
CA ILE A 238 -23.09 63.90 10.23
C ILE A 238 -23.15 64.79 11.48
N LYS A 239 -22.31 64.50 12.48
CA LYS A 239 -22.24 65.29 13.73
C LYS A 239 -21.69 66.70 13.59
N LEU A 240 -21.01 67.03 12.49
CA LEU A 240 -20.48 68.39 12.24
C LEU A 240 -21.48 69.27 11.48
N LEU A 241 -22.53 68.67 10.91
CA LEU A 241 -23.56 69.35 10.13
C LEU A 241 -24.81 69.69 10.98
N GLU A 242 -24.89 69.14 12.19
CA GLU A 242 -25.88 69.45 13.22
C GLU A 242 -25.29 70.49 14.18
#